data_AF-D2R394-F1
#
_entry.id   AF-D2R394-F1
#
_cell.length_a   1.000
_cell.length_b   1.000
_cell.length_c   1.000
_cell.angle_alpha   90.00
_cell.angle_beta   90.00
_cell.angle_gamma   90.00
#
_symmetry.space_group_name_H-M   'P 1'
#
loop_
_entity.id
_entity.type
_entity.pdbx_description
1 polymer ?
#
loop_
_entity_poly.entity_id
_entity_poly.type
_entity_poly.pdbx_seq_one_letter_code
_entity_poly.pdbx_strand_id
1 'polypeptide(L)'
;MITAVEHQFREAEHLLDELLRREQAILIARGIVIVDESARTYHYKNDSLSWSHRFEIRQWRGSEVEKVWVVLSLDESNVVALRVWARAEIFQIGQASRWESTAEELRPMDSVLKTGLSSIILEAICTGQAAAGAA
;
A
#
# COMPACT_ATOMS: atom_id res chain seq x y z
N MET A 1 18.08 -24.78 -3.16
CA MET A 1 16.82 -25.43 -2.74
C MET A 1 15.94 -24.32 -2.19
N ILE A 2 14.79 -24.09 -2.82
CA ILE A 2 13.79 -23.12 -2.34
C ILE A 2 13.09 -23.74 -1.14
N THR A 3 12.91 -22.99 -0.05
CA THR A 3 12.19 -23.49 1.13
C THR A 3 10.68 -23.54 0.85
N ALA A 4 9.92 -24.35 1.60
CA ALA A 4 8.46 -24.40 1.41
C ALA A 4 7.80 -23.02 1.66
N VAL A 5 8.37 -22.22 2.58
CA VAL A 5 7.91 -20.86 2.89
C VAL A 5 8.24 -19.90 1.75
N GLU A 6 9.47 -19.96 1.24
CA GLU A 6 9.90 -19.16 0.08
C GLU A 6 9.02 -19.45 -1.14
N HIS A 7 8.67 -20.73 -1.39
CA HIS A 7 7.77 -21.10 -2.48
C HIS A 7 6.39 -20.44 -2.34
N GLN A 8 5.78 -20.52 -1.16
CA GLN A 8 4.48 -19.90 -0.88
C GLN A 8 4.53 -18.38 -1.04
N PHE A 9 5.62 -17.75 -0.61
CA PHE A 9 5.85 -16.32 -0.82
C PHE A 9 5.89 -15.98 -2.31
N ARG A 10 6.64 -16.75 -3.12
CA ARG A 10 6.72 -16.52 -4.57
C ARG A 10 5.37 -16.70 -5.27
N GLU A 11 4.57 -17.68 -4.86
CA GLU A 11 3.22 -17.86 -5.37
C GLU A 11 2.33 -16.64 -5.07
N ALA A 12 2.34 -16.17 -3.83
CA ALA A 12 1.59 -14.98 -3.42
C ALA A 12 2.10 -13.71 -4.12
N GLU A 13 3.42 -13.54 -4.23
CA GLU A 13 4.08 -12.45 -4.96
C GLU A 13 3.59 -12.40 -6.40
N HIS A 14 3.60 -13.53 -7.12
CA HIS A 14 3.14 -13.60 -8.51
C HIS A 14 1.67 -13.20 -8.64
N LEU A 15 0.80 -13.67 -7.75
CA LEU A 15 -0.61 -13.30 -7.76
C LEU A 15 -0.81 -11.79 -7.54
N LEU A 16 -0.08 -11.20 -6.59
CA LEU A 16 -0.14 -9.77 -6.30
C LEU A 16 0.42 -8.92 -7.44
N ASP A 17 1.52 -9.33 -8.09
CA ASP A 17 2.08 -8.66 -9.25
C ASP A 17 1.12 -8.69 -10.44
N GLU A 18 0.48 -9.83 -10.72
CA GLU A 18 -0.51 -9.93 -11.77
C GLU A 18 -1.72 -9.03 -11.50
N LEU A 19 -2.17 -9.00 -10.25
CA LEU A 19 -3.27 -8.16 -9.79
C LEU A 19 -2.93 -6.67 -9.94
N LEU A 20 -1.75 -6.26 -9.49
CA LEU A 20 -1.26 -4.90 -9.60
C LEU A 20 -1.14 -4.49 -11.06
N ARG A 21 -0.51 -5.31 -11.90
CA ARG A 21 -0.34 -5.05 -13.34
C ARG A 21 -1.69 -4.85 -14.04
N ARG A 22 -2.70 -5.65 -13.70
CA ARG A 22 -4.06 -5.54 -14.27
C ARG A 22 -4.74 -4.24 -13.86
N GLU A 23 -4.56 -3.80 -12.63
CA GLU A 23 -5.32 -2.69 -12.03
C GLU A 23 -4.55 -1.36 -12.03
N GLN A 24 -3.26 -1.38 -12.37
CA GLN A 24 -2.36 -0.23 -12.39
C GLN A 24 -2.90 0.93 -13.24
N ALA A 25 -3.50 0.65 -14.39
CA ALA A 25 -4.08 1.68 -15.25
C ALA A 25 -5.20 2.47 -14.54
N ILE A 26 -6.01 1.81 -13.72
CA ILE A 26 -7.10 2.44 -12.96
C ILE A 26 -6.53 3.37 -11.87
N LEU A 27 -5.48 2.91 -11.18
CA LEU A 27 -4.80 3.69 -10.14
C LEU A 27 -4.14 4.94 -10.73
N ILE A 28 -3.39 4.79 -11.82
CA ILE A 28 -2.73 5.90 -12.51
C ILE A 28 -3.75 6.90 -13.05
N ALA A 29 -4.87 6.43 -13.64
CA ALA A 29 -5.93 7.30 -14.12
C ALA A 29 -6.56 8.16 -13.02
N ARG A 30 -6.48 7.72 -11.76
CA ARG A 30 -6.91 8.49 -10.56
C ARG A 30 -5.82 9.40 -9.99
N GLY A 31 -4.67 9.51 -10.66
CA GLY A 31 -3.54 10.32 -10.21
C GLY A 31 -2.76 9.70 -9.04
N ILE A 32 -2.89 8.39 -8.82
CA ILE A 32 -2.15 7.66 -7.80
C ILE A 32 -0.77 7.30 -8.35
N VAL A 33 0.27 7.74 -7.64
CA VAL A 33 1.66 7.36 -7.89
C VAL A 33 1.95 6.04 -7.20
N ILE A 34 2.61 5.12 -7.90
CA ILE A 34 2.95 3.79 -7.37
C ILE A 34 4.48 3.70 -7.28
N VAL A 35 4.98 3.27 -6.11
CA VAL A 35 6.40 3.09 -5.82
C VAL A 35 6.60 1.66 -5.34
N ASP A 36 7.50 0.91 -5.98
CA ASP A 36 7.92 -0.43 -5.53
C ASP A 36 8.98 -0.29 -4.44
N GLU A 37 8.70 -0.88 -3.28
CA GLU A 37 9.56 -0.90 -2.09
C GLU A 37 9.88 -2.36 -1.67
N SER A 38 9.65 -3.32 -2.57
CA SER A 38 9.79 -4.75 -2.31
C SER A 38 11.25 -5.16 -2.13
N ALA A 39 11.53 -6.02 -1.15
CA ALA A 39 12.80 -6.72 -1.00
C ALA A 39 12.68 -8.14 -1.55
N ARG A 40 12.83 -8.30 -2.88
CA ARG A 40 12.54 -9.56 -3.59
C ARG A 40 13.75 -10.48 -3.77
N THR A 41 14.94 -10.03 -3.38
CA THR A 41 16.18 -10.79 -3.48
C THR A 41 16.84 -10.89 -2.12
N TYR A 42 17.24 -12.11 -1.72
CA TYR A 42 18.06 -12.28 -0.53
C TYR A 42 19.40 -11.56 -0.70
N HIS A 43 19.66 -10.58 0.14
CA HIS A 43 20.99 -10.04 0.30
C HIS A 43 21.80 -10.88 1.30
N TYR A 44 23.12 -10.71 1.30
CA TYR A 44 24.12 -11.43 2.11
C TYR A 44 23.91 -11.34 3.65
N LYS A 45 22.77 -10.78 4.11
CA LYS A 45 22.40 -10.53 5.50
C LYS A 45 21.16 -11.30 5.99
N ASN A 46 20.62 -12.26 5.22
CA ASN A 46 19.40 -13.01 5.58
C ASN A 46 18.17 -12.12 5.80
N ASP A 47 18.03 -11.04 5.03
CA ASP A 47 16.79 -10.25 5.06
C ASP A 47 15.65 -11.10 4.47
N SER A 48 14.51 -11.14 5.16
CA SER A 48 13.31 -11.84 4.68
C SER A 48 12.82 -11.25 3.37
N LEU A 49 12.27 -12.10 2.49
CA LEU A 49 11.64 -11.58 1.28
C LEU A 49 10.40 -10.76 1.64
N SER A 50 10.19 -9.66 0.94
CA SER A 50 8.98 -8.86 1.05
C SER A 50 8.52 -8.35 -0.31
N TRP A 51 7.20 -8.35 -0.49
CA TRP A 51 6.52 -7.63 -1.56
C TRP A 51 5.90 -6.40 -0.94
N SER A 52 6.30 -5.20 -1.37
CA SER A 52 5.75 -3.97 -0.82
C SER A 52 5.65 -2.87 -1.86
N HIS A 53 4.50 -2.20 -1.88
CA HIS A 53 4.25 -1.07 -2.76
C HIS A 53 3.60 0.06 -1.98
N ARG A 54 4.09 1.28 -2.23
CA ARG A 54 3.51 2.52 -1.73
C ARG A 54 2.73 3.21 -2.84
N PHE A 55 1.53 3.65 -2.48
CA PHE A 55 0.56 4.33 -3.32
C PHE A 55 0.37 5.75 -2.76
N GLU A 56 0.68 6.78 -3.53
CA GLU A 56 0.55 8.17 -3.09
C GLU A 56 -0.48 8.93 -3.93
N ILE A 57 -1.33 9.72 -3.28
CA ILE A 57 -2.16 10.73 -3.94
C ILE A 57 -1.99 12.08 -3.23
N ARG A 58 -2.02 13.15 -4.02
CA ARG A 58 -1.99 14.54 -3.52
C ARG A 58 -3.20 15.28 -4.04
N GLN A 59 -3.90 15.97 -3.15
CA GLN A 59 -5.06 16.78 -3.50
C GLN A 59 -4.93 18.17 -2.88
N TRP A 60 -5.29 19.18 -3.67
CA TRP A 60 -5.33 20.57 -3.20
C TRP A 60 -6.68 20.84 -2.54
N ARG A 61 -6.65 21.38 -1.32
CA ARG A 61 -7.82 21.89 -0.58
C ARG A 61 -7.59 23.36 -0.25
N GLY A 62 -7.93 24.25 -1.18
CA GLY A 62 -7.66 25.68 -1.04
C GLY A 62 -6.15 25.97 -1.01
N SER A 63 -5.65 26.54 0.10
CA SER A 63 -4.22 26.79 0.32
C SER A 63 -3.47 25.61 0.93
N GLU A 64 -4.13 24.47 1.09
CA GLU A 64 -3.59 23.28 1.74
C GLU A 64 -3.39 22.13 0.74
N VAL A 65 -2.38 21.31 1.01
CA VAL A 65 -2.15 20.06 0.27
C VAL A 65 -2.45 18.91 1.22
N GLU A 66 -3.41 18.08 0.87
CA GLU A 66 -3.64 16.80 1.49
C GLU A 66 -2.82 15.75 0.75
N LYS A 67 -1.98 15.01 1.48
CA LYS A 67 -1.22 13.88 0.96
C LYS A 67 -1.69 12.62 1.66
N VAL A 68 -2.04 11.60 0.88
CA VAL A 68 -2.39 10.28 1.42
C VAL A 68 -1.45 9.24 0.84
N TRP A 69 -0.95 8.39 1.73
CA TRP A 69 -0.14 7.23 1.42
C TRP A 69 -0.87 5.98 1.83
N VAL A 70 -0.83 4.97 0.97
CA VAL A 70 -1.19 3.60 1.32
C VAL A 70 0.00 2.72 1.02
N VAL A 71 0.43 1.92 1.99
CA VAL A 71 1.48 0.93 1.84
C VAL A 71 0.84 -0.45 1.95
N LEU A 72 1.01 -1.25 0.91
CA LEU A 72 0.66 -2.67 0.92
C LEU A 72 1.95 -3.46 1.13
N SER A 73 1.94 -4.43 2.05
CA SER A 73 3.10 -5.28 2.30
C SER A 73 2.71 -6.73 2.60
N LEU A 74 3.49 -7.65 2.03
CA LEU A 74 3.47 -9.07 2.31
C LEU A 74 4.90 -9.50 2.64
N ASP A 75 5.07 -10.17 3.78
CA ASP A 75 6.37 -10.63 4.27
C ASP A 75 6.46 -12.16 4.13
N GLU A 76 7.64 -12.71 3.83
CA GLU A 76 7.87 -14.16 3.73
C GLU A 76 7.41 -14.92 4.99
N SER A 77 7.56 -14.31 6.16
CA SER A 77 7.12 -14.90 7.44
C SER A 77 5.59 -14.97 7.59
N ASN A 78 4.83 -14.25 6.76
CA ASN A 78 3.37 -14.20 6.83
C ASN A 78 2.75 -13.98 5.44
N VAL A 79 2.59 -15.07 4.70
CA VAL A 79 2.03 -15.08 3.34
C VAL A 79 0.49 -15.16 3.31
N VAL A 80 -0.17 -15.33 4.46
CA VAL A 80 -1.63 -15.55 4.51
C VAL A 80 -2.44 -14.25 4.55
N ALA A 81 -1.80 -13.12 4.87
CA ALA A 81 -2.47 -11.83 4.98
C ALA A 81 -1.59 -10.69 4.47
N LEU A 82 -2.19 -9.81 3.67
CA LEU A 82 -1.60 -8.57 3.22
C LEU A 82 -1.79 -7.50 4.30
N ARG A 83 -0.71 -6.84 4.72
CA ARG A 83 -0.79 -5.66 5.57
C ARG A 83 -1.11 -4.44 4.72
N VAL A 84 -2.13 -3.69 5.12
CA VAL A 84 -2.54 -2.41 4.55
C VAL A 84 -2.30 -1.34 5.60
N TRP A 85 -1.37 -0.44 5.33
CA TRP A 85 -1.11 0.72 6.18
C TRP A 85 -1.47 1.98 5.40
N ALA A 86 -2.16 2.92 6.02
CA ALA A 86 -2.51 4.19 5.41
C ALA A 86 -2.11 5.35 6.32
N ARG A 87 -1.63 6.43 5.72
CA ARG A 87 -1.35 7.69 6.42
C ARG A 87 -1.83 8.86 5.59
N ALA A 88 -2.56 9.76 6.23
CA ALA A 88 -3.03 11.00 5.63
C ALA A 88 -2.42 12.19 6.36
N GLU A 89 -1.95 13.18 5.61
CA GLU A 89 -1.31 14.39 6.11
C GLU A 89 -1.85 15.63 5.43
N ILE A 90 -2.05 16.70 6.20
CA ILE A 90 -2.41 18.03 5.67
C ILE A 90 -1.25 19.00 5.89
N PHE A 91 -0.83 19.61 4.78
CA PHE A 91 0.20 20.64 4.73
C PHE A 91 -0.41 21.99 4.39
N GLN A 92 0.05 23.05 5.05
CA GLN A 92 -0.14 24.43 4.58
C GLN A 92 1.15 24.92 3.94
N ILE A 93 1.05 25.65 2.82
CA ILE A 93 2.23 26.23 2.16
C ILE A 93 2.99 27.12 3.17
N GLY A 94 4.26 26.79 3.40
CA GLY A 94 5.13 27.54 4.31
C GLY A 94 5.00 27.18 5.79
N GLN A 95 4.24 26.13 6.17
CA GLN A 95 4.15 25.64 7.54
C GLN A 95 4.43 24.13 7.66
N ALA A 96 4.71 23.68 8.89
CA ALA A 96 4.78 22.26 9.21
C ALA A 96 3.42 21.57 9.03
N SER A 97 3.43 20.25 8.84
CA SER A 97 2.20 19.45 8.78
C SER A 97 1.40 19.63 10.06
N ARG A 98 0.10 19.89 9.93
CA ARG A 98 -0.76 20.18 11.08
C ARG A 98 -1.56 18.97 11.57
N TRP A 99 -1.73 17.97 10.72
CA TRP A 99 -2.62 16.85 10.98
C TRP A 99 -2.07 15.58 10.35
N GLU A 100 -2.15 14.50 11.11
CA GLU A 100 -1.72 13.16 10.73
C GLU A 100 -2.76 12.15 11.23
N SER A 101 -3.22 11.27 10.35
CA SER A 101 -3.93 10.05 10.74
C SER A 101 -3.22 8.85 10.15
N THR A 102 -3.15 7.78 10.95
CA THR A 102 -2.60 6.50 10.55
C THR A 102 -3.62 5.41 10.81
N ALA A 103 -3.75 4.49 9.86
CA ALA A 103 -4.54 3.27 10.01
C ALA A 103 -3.71 2.07 9.56
N GLU A 104 -3.86 0.94 10.25
CA GLU A 104 -3.24 -0.32 9.86
C GLU A 104 -4.28 -1.44 9.99
N GLU A 105 -4.34 -2.31 8.99
CA GLU A 105 -5.17 -3.50 8.99
C GLU A 105 -4.47 -4.66 8.28
N LEU A 106 -4.90 -5.89 8.60
CA LEU A 106 -4.48 -7.10 7.92
C LEU A 106 -5.65 -7.64 7.11
N ARG A 107 -5.46 -7.84 5.80
CA ARG A 107 -6.46 -8.44 4.92
C ARG A 107 -6.04 -9.85 4.51
N PRO A 108 -6.84 -10.90 4.80
CA PRO A 108 -6.54 -12.26 4.33
C PRO A 108 -6.37 -12.30 2.81
N MET A 109 -5.42 -13.11 2.31
CA MET A 109 -5.08 -13.15 0.88
C MET A 109 -6.30 -13.47 0.00
N ASP A 110 -7.16 -14.43 0.40
CA ASP A 110 -8.39 -14.75 -0.32
C ASP A 110 -9.33 -13.55 -0.47
N SER A 111 -9.40 -12.70 0.57
CA SER A 111 -10.19 -11.47 0.54
C SER A 111 -9.56 -10.45 -0.41
N VAL A 112 -8.23 -10.34 -0.44
CA VAL A 112 -7.49 -9.47 -1.36
C VAL A 112 -7.74 -9.86 -2.81
N LEU A 113 -7.59 -11.14 -3.13
CA LEU A 113 -7.78 -11.64 -4.49
C LEU A 113 -9.22 -11.46 -4.99
N LYS A 114 -10.20 -11.57 -4.09
CA LYS A 114 -11.62 -11.34 -4.41
C LYS A 114 -11.96 -9.85 -4.58
N THR A 115 -11.40 -9.00 -3.73
CA THR A 115 -11.74 -7.56 -3.67
C THR A 115 -10.98 -6.73 -4.70
N GLY A 116 -9.75 -7.14 -5.01
CA GLY A 116 -8.81 -6.40 -5.86
C GLY A 116 -8.00 -5.35 -5.08
N LEU A 117 -6.78 -5.06 -5.55
CA LEU A 117 -5.89 -4.09 -4.90
C LEU A 117 -6.43 -2.67 -5.04
N SER A 118 -6.96 -2.31 -6.20
CA SER A 118 -7.50 -0.98 -6.47
C SER A 118 -8.62 -0.62 -5.50
N SER A 119 -9.57 -1.51 -5.26
CA SER A 119 -10.64 -1.32 -4.28
C SER A 119 -10.09 -1.08 -2.88
N ILE A 120 -9.13 -1.91 -2.43
CA ILE A 120 -8.49 -1.79 -1.11
C ILE A 120 -7.77 -0.44 -0.96
N ILE A 121 -6.97 -0.06 -1.96
CA ILE A 121 -6.22 1.20 -1.96
C ILE A 121 -7.16 2.40 -1.90
N LEU A 122 -8.23 2.37 -2.69
CA LEU A 122 -9.21 3.46 -2.74
C LEU A 122 -10.01 3.57 -1.44
N GLU A 123 -10.38 2.45 -0.83
CA GLU A 123 -11.02 2.41 0.49
C GLU A 123 -10.12 3.01 1.58
N ALA A 124 -8.84 2.62 1.58
CA ALA A 124 -7.83 3.14 2.50
C ALA A 124 -7.60 4.65 2.30
N ILE A 125 -7.53 5.11 1.05
CA ILE A 125 -7.45 6.55 0.74
C ILE A 125 -8.67 7.29 1.27
N CYS A 126 -9.89 6.83 0.93
CA CYS A 126 -11.12 7.46 1.38
C CYS A 126 -11.21 7.55 2.92
N THR A 127 -10.82 6.49 3.61
CA THR A 127 -10.78 6.45 5.08
C THR A 127 -9.79 7.49 5.64
N GLY A 128 -8.58 7.55 5.08
CA GLY A 128 -7.58 8.55 5.47
C GLY A 128 -8.08 9.98 5.24
N GLN A 129 -8.72 10.25 4.10
CA GLN A 129 -9.27 11.57 3.78
C GLN A 129 -10.47 11.96 4.65
N ALA A 130 -11.31 11.00 5.03
CA ALA A 130 -12.45 11.22 5.90
C ALA A 130 -11.99 11.56 7.33
N ALA A 131 -10.99 10.85 7.83
CA ALA A 131 -10.36 11.18 9.11
C ALA A 131 -9.79 12.62 9.08
N ALA A 132 -9.25 13.05 7.94
CA ALA A 132 -8.63 14.37 7.75
C ALA A 132 -9.64 15.52 7.75
N GLY A 133 -10.83 15.27 7.22
CA GLY A 133 -11.88 16.29 7.09
C GLY A 133 -12.81 16.38 8.30
N ALA A 134 -12.78 15.43 9.23
CA ALA A 134 -13.65 15.40 10.41
C ALA A 134 -13.09 16.15 11.64
N ALA A 135 -11.84 16.64 11.56
CA ALA A 135 -11.13 17.37 12.60
C ALA A 135 -11.04 18.87 12.29
#